data_AF-A0A9W4ME83-F1
#
_entry.id   AF-A0A9W4ME83-F1
#
_cell.length_a   1.000
_cell.length_b   1.000
_cell.length_c   1.000
_cell.angle_alpha   90.00
_cell.angle_beta   90.00
_cell.angle_gamma   90.00
#
_symmetry.space_group_name_H-M   'P 1'
#
loop_
_entity.id
_entity.type
_entity.pdbx_description
1 polymer ?
#
loop_
_entity_poly.entity_id
_entity_poly.type
_entity_poly.pdbx_seq_one_letter_code
_entity_poly.pdbx_strand_id
1 'polypeptide(L)'
;MGAGIGFTHGEKSPFDATSPQKAAWFRPLAAIAFPLVVAGGCGGPLSALEPEGPSARGAAVLWWFMLAGSAVIFLAVSMMLALALLRPQALRAFGASRTILWAGLVVPSLILAALVGAALALGERLLATTREEMPLRIEVVARQWSWEFHYPDGSSSSGRLHLPAGEDVDFAVTSEDVIHSFWIPRLGGKIDAIPGHENVVRLRADKPGVFGGVCAEYCGTGHAVMPFTVEAHDKAGFDAALVALSGKALP
;
A
#
# COMPACT_ATOMS: atom_id res chain seq x y z
N MET A 1 -7.03 31.39 67.08
CA MET A 1 -8.22 30.70 66.52
C MET A 1 -7.84 30.20 65.13
N GLY A 2 -7.33 28.97 65.03
CA GLY A 2 -6.99 28.33 63.76
C GLY A 2 -8.06 27.30 63.42
N ALA A 3 -8.77 27.50 62.30
CA ALA A 3 -9.72 26.53 61.78
C ALA A 3 -9.02 25.71 60.69
N GLY A 4 -8.76 24.43 61.00
CA GLY A 4 -8.27 23.45 60.03
C GLY A 4 -9.39 23.02 59.08
N ILE A 5 -9.12 23.06 57.79
CA ILE A 5 -10.01 22.52 56.76
C ILE A 5 -9.78 21.00 56.71
N GLY A 6 -10.71 20.23 57.26
CA GLY A 6 -10.74 18.77 57.13
C GLY A 6 -11.51 18.36 55.87
N PHE A 7 -10.81 17.79 54.90
CA PHE A 7 -11.44 17.09 53.78
C PHE A 7 -11.90 15.70 54.25
N THR A 8 -13.20 15.41 54.15
CA THR A 8 -13.74 14.07 54.41
C THR A 8 -13.58 13.21 53.17
N HIS A 9 -12.80 12.14 53.28
CA HIS A 9 -12.53 11.21 52.20
C HIS A 9 -13.67 10.19 52.13
N GLY A 10 -14.74 10.53 51.40
CA GLY A 10 -15.98 9.75 51.32
C GLY A 10 -16.40 9.32 49.91
N GLU A 11 -15.55 9.52 48.90
CA GLU A 11 -15.88 9.14 47.52
C GLU A 11 -15.24 7.80 47.18
N LYS A 12 -16.08 6.77 47.03
CA LYS A 12 -15.66 5.42 46.67
C LYS A 12 -15.03 5.49 45.28
N SER A 13 -13.77 5.08 45.19
CA SER A 13 -13.02 4.96 43.94
C SER A 13 -13.81 4.14 42.91
N PRO A 14 -13.91 4.59 41.65
CA PRO A 14 -14.56 3.84 40.57
C PRO A 14 -13.82 2.53 40.20
N PHE A 15 -12.74 2.20 40.90
CA PHE A 15 -11.92 1.00 40.69
C PHE A 15 -12.11 -0.11 41.74
N ASP A 16 -13.18 -0.06 42.55
CA ASP A 16 -13.49 -1.11 43.54
C ASP A 16 -13.87 -2.44 42.84
N ALA A 17 -13.04 -3.47 43.04
CA ALA A 17 -12.98 -4.69 42.23
C ALA A 17 -14.05 -5.75 42.56
N THR A 18 -15.02 -5.44 43.43
CA THR A 18 -15.91 -6.43 44.06
C THR A 18 -17.36 -6.42 43.57
N SER A 19 -17.71 -5.66 42.53
CA SER A 19 -19.10 -5.65 42.02
C SER A 19 -19.42 -6.89 41.14
N PRO A 20 -20.57 -7.56 41.33
CA PRO A 20 -20.97 -8.75 40.57
C PRO A 20 -21.46 -8.44 39.14
N GLN A 21 -21.11 -7.28 38.57
CA GLN A 21 -21.63 -6.82 37.26
C GLN A 21 -20.78 -7.26 36.06
N LYS A 22 -19.78 -8.13 36.25
CA LYS A 22 -18.79 -8.49 35.22
C LYS A 22 -19.27 -9.45 34.12
N ALA A 23 -20.52 -9.90 34.13
CA ALA A 23 -21.01 -10.89 33.16
C ALA A 23 -21.79 -10.32 31.96
N ALA A 24 -22.17 -9.03 31.97
CA ALA A 24 -23.09 -8.49 30.96
C ALA A 24 -22.43 -7.67 29.84
N TRP A 25 -21.15 -7.31 29.96
CA TRP A 25 -20.46 -6.46 28.97
C TRP A 25 -19.86 -7.25 27.79
N PHE A 26 -19.77 -8.58 27.89
CA PHE A 26 -19.31 -9.45 26.81
C PHE A 26 -20.48 -10.10 26.06
N ARG A 27 -21.41 -9.29 25.54
CA ARG A 27 -22.39 -9.81 24.57
C ARG A 27 -21.66 -10.05 23.23
N PRO A 28 -21.67 -11.27 22.66
CA PRO A 28 -20.91 -11.63 21.47
C PRO A 28 -21.66 -11.22 20.19
N LEU A 29 -22.16 -9.98 20.12
CA LEU A 29 -22.81 -9.46 18.90
C LEU A 29 -21.84 -8.71 17.98
N ALA A 30 -20.62 -8.41 18.45
CA ALA A 30 -19.58 -7.80 17.61
C ALA A 30 -18.84 -8.81 16.70
N ALA A 31 -19.03 -10.11 16.88
CA ALA A 31 -18.24 -11.13 16.19
C ALA A 31 -18.70 -11.45 14.75
N ILE A 32 -19.92 -11.04 14.35
CA ILE A 32 -20.48 -11.41 13.03
C ILE A 32 -20.42 -10.26 12.02
N ALA A 33 -20.23 -9.00 12.45
CA ALA A 33 -20.16 -7.85 11.55
C ALA A 33 -18.77 -7.63 10.93
N PHE A 34 -17.70 -8.14 11.57
CA PHE A 34 -16.33 -7.91 11.12
C PHE A 34 -15.92 -8.64 9.81
N PRO A 35 -16.33 -9.90 9.54
CA PRO A 35 -15.92 -10.58 8.32
C PRO A 35 -16.59 -10.05 7.04
N LEU A 36 -17.77 -9.43 7.14
CA LEU A 36 -18.54 -8.97 5.98
C LEU A 36 -18.02 -7.65 5.38
N VAL A 37 -17.36 -6.80 6.18
CA VAL A 37 -16.75 -5.54 5.71
C VAL A 37 -15.43 -5.79 4.97
N VAL A 38 -14.74 -6.91 5.26
CA VAL A 38 -13.43 -7.24 4.67
C VAL A 38 -13.54 -7.72 3.20
N ALA A 39 -14.69 -8.26 2.77
CA ALA A 39 -14.81 -8.90 1.46
C ALA A 39 -15.07 -7.92 0.28
N GLY A 40 -15.48 -6.68 0.54
CA GLY A 40 -15.95 -5.77 -0.53
C GLY A 40 -14.88 -4.89 -1.19
N GLY A 41 -13.67 -4.82 -0.63
CA GLY A 41 -12.67 -3.80 -1.01
C GLY A 41 -11.49 -4.28 -1.84
N CYS A 42 -11.43 -5.56 -2.22
CA CYS A 42 -10.24 -6.15 -2.84
C CYS A 42 -10.13 -5.96 -4.36
N GLY A 43 -11.15 -5.39 -5.02
CA GLY A 43 -11.22 -5.32 -6.47
C GLY A 43 -11.40 -3.91 -7.03
N GLY A 44 -11.15 -3.75 -8.33
CA GLY A 44 -11.46 -2.55 -9.09
C GLY A 44 -10.28 -1.87 -9.78
N PRO A 45 -10.50 -0.76 -10.50
CA PRO A 45 -9.48 -0.13 -11.34
C PRO A 45 -8.22 0.35 -10.60
N LEU A 46 -8.34 0.57 -9.29
CA LEU A 46 -7.28 1.04 -8.39
C LEU A 46 -6.83 -0.03 -7.39
N SER A 47 -7.22 -1.30 -7.58
CA SER A 47 -6.84 -2.37 -6.65
C SER A 47 -5.38 -2.75 -6.80
N ALA A 48 -4.55 -2.48 -5.79
CA ALA A 48 -3.19 -3.00 -5.70
C ALA A 48 -3.14 -4.53 -5.47
N LEU A 49 -4.27 -5.17 -5.17
CA LEU A 49 -4.39 -6.60 -4.92
C LEU A 49 -4.74 -7.41 -6.18
N GLU A 50 -5.05 -6.73 -7.30
CA GLU A 50 -5.31 -7.33 -8.62
C GLU A 50 -4.23 -6.91 -9.64
N PRO A 51 -3.01 -7.46 -9.52
CA PRO A 51 -1.85 -7.02 -10.30
C PRO A 51 -1.94 -7.41 -11.79
N GLU A 52 -1.69 -6.43 -12.66
CA GLU A 52 -1.66 -6.55 -14.13
C GLU A 52 -0.29 -6.19 -14.71
N GLY A 53 0.75 -6.20 -13.88
CA GLY A 53 2.13 -5.98 -14.29
C GLY A 53 3.12 -6.73 -13.38
N PRO A 54 4.38 -6.92 -13.81
CA PRO A 54 5.39 -7.67 -13.05
C PRO A 54 5.70 -7.00 -11.70
N SER A 55 5.82 -5.67 -11.67
CA SER A 55 6.08 -4.90 -10.45
C SER A 55 4.93 -5.00 -9.44
N ALA A 56 3.68 -4.81 -9.87
CA ALA A 56 2.51 -5.02 -9.01
C ALA A 56 2.40 -6.47 -8.51
N ARG A 57 2.69 -7.46 -9.35
CA ARG A 57 2.61 -8.88 -8.97
C ARG A 57 3.59 -9.21 -7.86
N GLY A 58 4.81 -8.71 -7.95
CA GLY A 58 5.81 -8.84 -6.87
C GLY A 58 5.32 -8.24 -5.55
N ALA A 59 4.77 -7.02 -5.60
CA ALA A 59 4.21 -6.36 -4.42
C ALA A 59 3.02 -7.11 -3.82
N ALA A 60 2.08 -7.58 -4.64
CA ALA A 60 0.89 -8.31 -4.19
C ALA A 60 1.25 -9.65 -3.52
N VAL A 61 2.20 -10.40 -4.10
CA VAL A 61 2.68 -11.66 -3.50
C VAL A 61 3.30 -11.41 -2.13
N LEU A 62 4.19 -10.41 -2.02
CA LEU A 62 4.81 -10.05 -0.75
C LEU A 62 3.76 -9.62 0.29
N TRP A 63 2.78 -8.83 -0.13
CA TRP A 63 1.67 -8.40 0.73
C TRP A 63 0.90 -9.59 1.32
N TRP A 64 0.54 -10.59 0.50
CA TRP A 64 -0.18 -11.78 0.98
C TRP A 64 0.65 -12.61 1.97
N PHE A 65 1.96 -12.76 1.72
CA PHE A 65 2.84 -13.45 2.67
C PHE A 65 2.96 -12.70 4.00
N MET A 66 3.13 -11.39 3.97
CA MET A 66 3.20 -10.56 5.18
C MET A 66 1.87 -10.55 5.94
N LEU A 67 0.74 -10.49 5.23
CA LEU A 67 -0.59 -10.59 5.83
C LEU A 67 -0.77 -11.94 6.53
N ALA A 68 -0.44 -13.05 5.87
CA ALA A 68 -0.53 -14.38 6.47
C ALA A 68 0.36 -14.48 7.73
N GLY A 69 1.62 -14.04 7.64
CA GLY A 69 2.55 -14.05 8.78
C GLY A 69 2.05 -13.20 9.96
N SER A 70 1.59 -11.98 9.69
CA SER A 70 1.04 -11.10 10.73
C SER A 70 -0.23 -11.67 11.36
N ALA A 71 -1.10 -12.31 10.59
CA ALA A 71 -2.29 -13.00 11.10
C ALA A 71 -1.91 -14.15 12.04
N VAL A 72 -0.90 -14.97 11.69
CA VAL A 72 -0.40 -16.04 12.56
C VAL A 72 0.11 -15.46 13.89
N ILE A 73 0.95 -14.43 13.85
CA ILE A 73 1.49 -13.79 15.07
C ILE A 73 0.37 -13.19 15.91
N PHE A 74 -0.57 -12.47 15.28
CA PHE A 74 -1.71 -11.87 15.96
C PHE A 74 -2.57 -12.92 16.66
N LEU A 75 -2.89 -14.03 15.99
CA LEU A 75 -3.64 -15.14 16.58
C LEU A 75 -2.86 -15.81 17.72
N ALA A 76 -1.56 -16.01 17.58
CA ALA A 76 -0.72 -16.58 18.64
C ALA A 76 -0.68 -15.69 19.89
N VAL A 77 -0.46 -14.39 19.73
CA VAL A 77 -0.44 -13.42 20.84
C VAL A 77 -1.82 -13.29 21.47
N SER A 78 -2.88 -13.22 20.66
CA SER A 78 -4.27 -13.16 21.14
C SER A 78 -4.66 -14.42 21.91
N MET A 79 -4.26 -15.61 21.43
CA MET A 79 -4.45 -16.87 22.12
C MET A 79 -3.69 -16.90 23.45
N MET A 80 -2.44 -16.46 23.47
CA MET A 80 -1.64 -16.38 24.70
C MET A 80 -2.28 -15.43 25.72
N LEU A 81 -2.75 -14.27 25.28
CA LEU A 81 -3.48 -13.34 26.13
C LEU A 81 -4.80 -13.94 26.66
N ALA A 82 -5.58 -14.60 25.79
CA ALA A 82 -6.81 -15.27 26.19
C ALA A 82 -6.54 -16.38 27.22
N LEU A 83 -5.49 -17.19 27.03
CA LEU A 83 -5.07 -18.20 28.01
C LEU A 83 -4.61 -17.56 29.32
N ALA A 84 -3.91 -16.43 29.29
CA ALA A 84 -3.49 -15.72 30.49
C ALA A 84 -4.69 -15.20 31.31
N LEU A 85 -5.74 -14.74 30.64
CA LEU A 85 -6.95 -14.22 31.29
C LEU A 85 -7.92 -15.33 31.74
N LEU A 86 -8.13 -16.35 30.90
CA LEU A 86 -9.16 -17.37 31.11
C LEU A 86 -8.65 -18.62 31.82
N ARG A 87 -7.37 -18.97 31.65
CA ARG A 87 -6.74 -20.20 32.15
C ARG A 87 -5.31 -19.92 32.65
N PRO A 88 -5.10 -19.02 33.63
CA PRO A 88 -3.75 -18.59 34.05
C PRO A 88 -2.85 -19.75 34.51
N GLN A 89 -3.44 -20.81 35.06
CA GLN A 89 -2.74 -22.04 35.45
C GLN A 89 -2.08 -22.78 34.26
N ALA A 90 -2.63 -22.66 33.05
CA ALA A 90 -2.08 -23.30 31.85
C ALA A 90 -0.75 -22.65 31.40
N LEU A 91 -0.53 -21.37 31.74
CA LEU A 91 0.68 -20.64 31.38
C LEU A 91 1.77 -20.68 32.46
N ARG A 92 1.47 -21.13 33.68
CA ARG A 92 2.47 -21.26 34.77
C ARG A 92 3.59 -22.25 34.45
N ALA A 93 3.34 -23.20 33.55
CA ALA A 93 4.36 -24.15 33.08
C ALA A 93 5.43 -23.49 32.20
N PHE A 94 5.15 -22.32 31.61
CA PHE A 94 6.09 -21.60 30.77
C PHE A 94 6.95 -20.66 31.62
N GLY A 95 8.25 -20.90 31.65
CA GLY A 95 9.20 -20.02 32.35
C GLY A 95 9.21 -18.63 31.72
N ALA A 96 8.73 -17.62 32.45
CA ALA A 96 8.57 -16.26 31.94
C ALA A 96 9.88 -15.71 31.32
N SER A 97 11.01 -15.84 32.01
CA SER A 97 12.30 -15.32 31.52
C SER A 97 12.77 -16.00 30.23
N ARG A 98 12.65 -17.33 30.13
CA ARG A 98 13.03 -18.06 28.89
C ARG A 98 12.10 -17.72 27.73
N THR A 99 10.80 -17.60 28.01
CA THR A 99 9.80 -17.27 26.99
C THR A 99 10.03 -15.86 26.46
N ILE A 100 10.31 -14.88 27.33
CA ILE A 100 10.62 -13.49 26.93
C ILE A 100 11.89 -13.44 26.08
N LEU A 101 12.96 -14.13 26.50
CA LEU A 101 14.22 -14.14 25.73
C LEU A 101 14.03 -14.75 24.34
N TRP A 102 13.41 -15.93 24.24
CA TRP A 102 13.29 -16.61 22.96
C TRP A 102 12.20 -16.01 22.06
N ALA A 103 10.98 -15.86 22.57
CA ALA A 103 9.84 -15.39 21.79
C ALA A 103 9.84 -13.87 21.59
N GLY A 104 10.41 -13.11 22.53
CA GLY A 104 10.41 -11.64 22.48
C GLY A 104 11.68 -11.05 21.86
N LEU A 105 12.85 -11.70 22.00
CA LEU A 105 14.12 -11.14 21.52
C LEU A 105 14.73 -11.98 20.41
N VAL A 106 15.04 -13.26 20.65
CA VAL A 106 15.87 -14.04 19.73
C VAL A 106 15.13 -14.35 18.42
N VAL A 107 13.92 -14.91 18.50
CA VAL A 107 13.15 -15.29 17.30
C VAL A 107 12.81 -14.07 16.44
N PRO A 108 12.25 -12.96 16.97
CA PRO A 108 11.97 -11.78 16.16
C PRO A 108 13.23 -11.17 15.54
N SER A 109 14.35 -11.12 16.27
CA SER A 109 15.61 -10.57 15.75
C SER A 109 16.18 -11.41 14.60
N LEU A 110 16.13 -12.74 14.72
CA LEU A 110 16.56 -13.64 13.65
C LEU A 110 15.68 -13.51 12.40
N ILE A 111 14.36 -13.46 12.59
CA ILE A 111 13.41 -13.26 11.50
C ILE A 111 13.66 -11.91 10.82
N LEU A 112 13.82 -10.83 11.60
CA LEU A 112 14.08 -9.50 11.06
C LEU A 112 15.40 -9.45 10.29
N ALA A 113 16.47 -10.03 10.82
CA ALA A 113 17.76 -10.11 10.13
C ALA A 113 17.66 -10.86 8.81
N ALA A 114 16.93 -11.99 8.77
CA ALA A 114 16.70 -12.75 7.55
C ALA A 114 15.86 -11.95 6.53
N LEU A 115 14.80 -11.29 6.96
CA LEU A 115 13.95 -10.45 6.10
C LEU A 115 14.72 -9.26 5.51
N VAL A 116 15.55 -8.58 6.31
CA VAL A 116 16.40 -7.49 5.84
C VAL A 116 17.41 -8.00 4.81
N GLY A 117 18.07 -9.13 5.08
CA GLY A 117 19.00 -9.73 4.12
C GLY A 117 18.32 -10.11 2.80
N ALA A 118 17.12 -10.69 2.87
CA ALA A 118 16.32 -11.01 1.69
C ALA A 118 15.86 -9.76 0.93
N ALA A 119 15.43 -8.71 1.65
CA ALA A 119 14.99 -7.46 1.05
C ALA A 119 16.13 -6.75 0.30
N LEU A 120 17.33 -6.70 0.87
CA LEU A 120 18.51 -6.14 0.20
C LEU A 120 18.89 -6.93 -1.05
N ALA A 121 18.96 -8.26 -0.94
CA ALA A 121 19.30 -9.13 -2.07
C ALA A 121 18.27 -9.10 -3.20
N LEU A 122 16.99 -8.91 -2.89
CA LEU A 122 15.92 -8.77 -3.88
C LEU A 122 15.89 -7.36 -4.47
N GLY A 123 16.15 -6.32 -3.67
CA GLY A 123 16.18 -4.93 -4.10
C GLY A 123 17.23 -4.67 -5.17
N GLU A 124 18.44 -5.22 -5.02
CA GLU A 124 19.50 -5.12 -6.04
C GLU A 124 19.08 -5.72 -7.39
N ARG A 125 18.31 -6.81 -7.37
CA ARG A 125 17.81 -7.47 -8.61
C ARG A 125 16.74 -6.66 -9.33
N LEU A 126 15.98 -5.83 -8.61
CA LEU A 126 14.96 -4.96 -9.20
C LEU A 126 15.57 -3.72 -9.86
N LEU A 127 16.73 -3.25 -9.40
CA LEU A 127 17.46 -2.13 -10.01
C LEU A 127 18.26 -2.56 -11.26
N ALA A 128 18.60 -3.85 -11.38
CA ALA A 128 19.47 -4.40 -12.43
C ALA A 128 18.77 -4.64 -13.79
N THR A 129 17.84 -3.79 -14.21
CA THR A 129 17.26 -3.82 -15.56
C THR A 129 17.99 -2.89 -16.52
N THR A 130 19.30 -3.08 -16.66
CA THR A 130 20.05 -2.66 -17.87
C THR A 130 19.78 -3.68 -18.98
N ARG A 131 18.56 -3.70 -19.51
CA ARG A 131 18.26 -4.43 -20.74
C ARG A 131 18.63 -3.48 -21.90
N GLU A 132 19.44 -3.96 -22.83
CA GLU A 132 20.06 -3.21 -23.95
C GLU A 132 19.06 -2.53 -24.91
N GLU A 133 17.76 -2.80 -24.79
CA GLU A 133 16.71 -2.16 -25.58
C GLU A 133 16.21 -0.93 -24.80
N MET A 134 16.44 0.27 -25.33
CA MET A 134 15.84 1.50 -24.79
C MET A 134 14.31 1.37 -24.85
N PRO A 135 13.61 1.21 -23.72
CA PRO A 135 12.15 1.10 -23.73
C PRO A 135 11.53 2.42 -24.22
N LEU A 136 10.27 2.34 -24.65
CA LEU A 136 9.46 3.52 -24.93
C LEU A 136 9.50 4.45 -23.70
N ARG A 137 9.86 5.71 -23.92
CA ARG A 137 9.90 6.73 -22.87
C ARG A 137 8.72 7.68 -23.01
N ILE A 138 7.93 7.81 -21.96
CA ILE A 138 6.80 8.74 -21.89
C ILE A 138 7.11 9.77 -20.80
N GLU A 139 7.03 11.05 -21.15
CA GLU A 139 7.19 12.12 -20.16
C GLU A 139 5.86 12.37 -19.47
N VAL A 140 5.88 12.40 -18.15
CA VAL A 140 4.72 12.62 -17.29
C VAL A 140 4.94 13.90 -16.52
N VAL A 141 4.12 14.91 -16.83
CA VAL A 141 4.19 16.21 -16.19
C VAL A 141 2.97 16.39 -15.29
N ALA A 142 3.24 16.47 -13.99
CA ALA A 142 2.22 16.80 -13.01
C ALA A 142 2.05 18.31 -12.88
N ARG A 143 0.80 18.75 -12.82
CA ARG A 143 0.39 20.11 -12.48
C ARG A 143 -0.69 20.02 -11.42
N GLN A 144 -0.96 21.11 -10.72
CA GLN A 144 -2.07 21.17 -9.78
C GLN A 144 -3.35 20.65 -10.44
N TRP A 145 -3.73 19.48 -9.94
CA TRP A 145 -4.95 18.76 -10.24
C TRP A 145 -5.10 18.26 -11.68
N SER A 146 -3.99 18.13 -12.42
CA SER A 146 -3.99 17.57 -13.78
C SER A 146 -2.69 16.82 -14.09
N TRP A 147 -2.77 15.93 -15.07
CA TRP A 147 -1.65 15.13 -15.56
C TRP A 147 -1.56 15.28 -17.07
N GLU A 148 -0.36 15.62 -17.55
CA GLU A 148 -0.04 15.67 -18.97
C GLU A 148 0.95 14.55 -19.31
N PHE A 149 0.68 13.87 -20.41
CA PHE A 149 1.51 12.78 -20.93
C PHE A 149 2.02 13.17 -22.31
N HIS A 150 3.34 13.21 -22.48
CA HIS A 150 3.99 13.53 -23.75
C HIS A 150 4.71 12.29 -24.30
N TYR A 151 4.48 12.03 -25.59
CA TYR A 151 5.02 10.87 -26.30
C TYR A 151 6.18 11.29 -27.22
N PRO A 152 7.09 10.36 -27.57
CA PRO A 152 8.27 10.67 -28.39
C PRO A 152 7.96 11.19 -29.80
N ASP A 153 6.76 10.92 -30.32
CA ASP A 153 6.32 11.38 -31.65
C ASP A 153 5.83 12.86 -31.64
N GLY A 154 5.86 13.50 -30.47
CA GLY A 154 5.40 14.86 -30.23
C GLY A 154 3.90 14.96 -29.92
N SER A 155 3.16 13.84 -29.90
CA SER A 155 1.78 13.84 -29.43
C SER A 155 1.71 14.01 -27.91
N SER A 156 0.58 14.53 -27.41
CA SER A 156 0.33 14.64 -25.99
C SER A 156 -1.11 14.33 -25.64
N SER A 157 -1.35 13.91 -24.40
CA SER A 157 -2.67 13.59 -23.88
C SER A 157 -2.81 14.05 -22.44
N SER A 158 -3.96 14.65 -22.12
CA SER A 158 -4.27 15.16 -20.79
C SER A 158 -5.23 14.22 -20.07
N GLY A 159 -4.86 13.76 -18.87
CA GLY A 159 -5.69 12.88 -18.03
C GLY A 159 -5.90 11.45 -18.56
N ARG A 160 -5.39 11.12 -19.74
CA ARG A 160 -5.40 9.77 -20.33
C ARG A 160 -4.02 9.36 -20.80
N LEU A 161 -3.48 8.31 -20.20
CA LEU A 161 -2.22 7.69 -20.58
C LEU A 161 -2.49 6.48 -21.48
N HIS A 162 -1.87 6.43 -22.65
CA HIS A 162 -1.93 5.30 -23.57
C HIS A 162 -0.64 4.50 -23.45
N LEU A 163 -0.74 3.17 -23.37
CA LEU A 163 0.41 2.27 -23.21
C LEU A 163 0.36 1.09 -24.18
N PRO A 164 1.51 0.63 -24.71
CA PRO A 164 1.60 -0.66 -25.36
C PRO A 164 1.64 -1.79 -24.31
N ALA A 165 0.67 -2.69 -24.34
CA ALA A 165 0.67 -3.87 -23.50
C ALA A 165 1.77 -4.86 -23.93
N GLY A 166 2.39 -5.52 -22.95
CA GLY A 166 3.45 -6.51 -23.14
C GLY A 166 4.87 -5.93 -23.24
N GLU A 167 5.01 -4.60 -23.30
CA GLU A 167 6.30 -3.91 -23.42
C GLU A 167 6.68 -3.19 -22.12
N ASP A 168 7.97 -3.04 -21.84
CA ASP A 168 8.42 -2.20 -20.72
C ASP A 168 8.41 -0.73 -21.18
N VAL A 169 7.89 0.17 -20.34
CA VAL A 169 7.80 1.61 -20.62
C VAL A 169 8.45 2.37 -19.47
N ASP A 170 9.33 3.31 -19.81
CA ASP A 170 9.95 4.23 -18.87
C ASP A 170 9.12 5.51 -18.78
N PHE A 171 8.66 5.84 -17.58
CA PHE A 171 7.96 7.08 -17.29
C PHE A 171 8.96 8.06 -16.68
N ALA A 172 9.25 9.14 -17.40
CA ALA A 172 10.01 10.26 -16.91
C ALA A 172 9.06 11.24 -16.21
N VAL A 173 8.99 11.17 -14.89
CA VAL A 173 8.00 11.86 -14.08
C VAL A 173 8.60 13.12 -13.46
N THR A 174 7.94 14.26 -13.68
CA THR A 174 8.30 15.54 -13.08
C THR A 174 7.06 16.37 -12.75
N SER A 175 7.24 17.49 -12.07
CA SER A 175 6.17 18.43 -11.70
C SER A 175 6.53 19.86 -12.06
N GLU A 176 5.54 20.66 -12.42
CA GLU A 176 5.71 22.09 -12.69
C GLU A 176 5.48 22.99 -11.45
N ASP A 177 4.86 22.47 -10.39
CA ASP A 177 4.45 23.29 -9.24
C ASP A 177 4.81 22.71 -7.87
N VAL A 178 4.06 21.73 -7.39
CA VAL A 178 4.20 21.10 -6.07
C VAL A 178 4.56 19.63 -6.22
N ILE A 179 4.87 18.96 -5.11
CA ILE A 179 5.11 17.53 -5.15
C ILE A 179 3.77 16.80 -5.40
N HIS A 180 3.77 15.92 -6.40
CA HIS A 180 2.71 14.94 -6.63
C HIS A 180 3.32 13.54 -6.55
N SER A 181 2.51 12.49 -6.69
CA SER A 181 3.03 11.12 -6.75
C SER A 181 2.29 10.31 -7.78
N PHE A 182 3.01 9.92 -8.83
CA PHE A 182 2.48 9.13 -9.93
C PHE A 182 2.36 7.68 -9.51
N TRP A 183 1.14 7.16 -9.50
CA TRP A 183 0.87 5.78 -9.13
C TRP A 183 -0.23 5.16 -9.98
N ILE A 184 0.06 3.99 -10.55
CA ILE A 184 -0.91 3.12 -11.22
C ILE A 184 -0.99 1.81 -10.41
N PRO A 185 -1.93 1.68 -9.46
CA PRO A 185 -1.94 0.58 -8.49
C PRO A 185 -1.84 -0.82 -9.10
N ARG A 186 -2.52 -1.04 -10.23
CA ARG A 186 -2.54 -2.35 -10.90
C ARG A 186 -1.26 -2.68 -11.66
N LEU A 187 -0.47 -1.70 -12.06
CA LEU A 187 0.83 -1.91 -12.70
C LEU A 187 1.98 -1.91 -11.68
N GLY A 188 1.73 -1.28 -10.52
CA GLY A 188 2.69 -1.17 -9.43
C GLY A 188 3.63 0.00 -9.68
N GLY A 189 4.65 0.12 -8.83
CA GLY A 189 5.59 1.26 -8.85
C GLY A 189 4.91 2.59 -8.53
N LYS A 190 5.42 3.27 -7.50
CA LYS A 190 5.04 4.63 -7.15
C LYS A 190 6.29 5.48 -7.22
N ILE A 191 6.21 6.63 -7.87
CA ILE A 191 7.32 7.57 -7.94
C ILE A 191 6.79 8.98 -7.76
N ASP A 192 7.51 9.80 -7.00
CA ASP A 192 7.09 11.17 -6.74
C ASP A 192 7.48 12.08 -7.91
N ALA A 193 6.55 12.96 -8.30
CA ALA A 193 6.76 14.01 -9.28
C ALA A 193 7.25 15.25 -8.53
N ILE A 194 8.52 15.60 -8.70
CA ILE A 194 9.18 16.63 -7.88
C ILE A 194 9.54 17.82 -8.78
N PRO A 195 9.18 19.07 -8.40
CA PRO A 195 9.57 20.24 -9.17
C PRO A 195 11.09 20.36 -9.33
N GLY A 196 11.55 20.56 -10.56
CA GLY A 196 12.98 20.69 -10.88
C GLY A 196 13.77 19.38 -10.87
N HIS A 197 13.11 18.23 -10.66
CA HIS A 197 13.72 16.92 -10.71
C HIS A 197 12.91 15.97 -11.59
N GLU A 198 13.61 15.17 -12.38
CA GLU A 198 13.01 14.08 -13.14
C GLU A 198 13.32 12.76 -12.43
N ASN A 199 12.27 12.01 -12.09
CA ASN A 199 12.39 10.65 -11.59
C ASN A 199 11.90 9.68 -12.66
N VAL A 200 12.55 8.52 -12.79
CA VAL A 200 12.16 7.50 -13.77
C VAL A 200 11.60 6.28 -13.06
N VAL A 201 10.44 5.81 -13.49
CA VAL A 201 9.88 4.52 -13.10
C VAL A 201 9.58 3.67 -14.34
N ARG A 202 9.98 2.40 -14.31
CA ARG A 202 9.69 1.44 -15.38
C ARG A 202 8.48 0.60 -15.01
N LEU A 203 7.44 0.62 -15.84
CA LEU A 203 6.24 -0.21 -15.65
C LEU A 203 5.91 -0.97 -16.94
N ARG A 204 5.13 -2.04 -16.80
CA ARG A 204 4.57 -2.82 -17.90
C ARG A 204 3.14 -3.21 -17.55
N ALA A 205 2.24 -3.06 -18.52
CA ALA A 205 0.94 -3.71 -18.51
C ALA A 205 1.05 -5.05 -19.22
N ASP A 206 0.70 -6.15 -18.56
CA ASP A 206 0.83 -7.51 -19.13
C ASP A 206 -0.21 -7.78 -20.23
N LYS A 207 -1.36 -7.11 -20.17
CA LYS A 207 -2.49 -7.29 -21.10
C LYS A 207 -3.15 -5.96 -21.44
N PRO A 208 -3.79 -5.86 -22.62
CA PRO A 208 -4.65 -4.74 -22.94
C PRO A 208 -5.80 -4.59 -21.92
N GLY A 209 -6.18 -3.37 -21.62
CA GLY A 209 -7.19 -3.06 -20.61
C GLY A 209 -7.17 -1.61 -20.17
N VAL A 210 -8.13 -1.25 -19.31
CA VAL A 210 -8.24 0.08 -18.73
C VAL A 210 -7.95 0.00 -17.23
N PHE A 211 -7.03 0.83 -16.76
CA PHE A 211 -6.61 0.91 -15.36
C PHE A 211 -6.77 2.34 -14.83
N GLY A 212 -6.88 2.48 -13.52
CA GLY A 212 -6.88 3.79 -12.86
C GLY A 212 -5.48 4.20 -12.45
N GLY A 213 -5.19 5.49 -12.59
CA GLY A 213 -4.04 6.17 -12.01
C GLY A 213 -4.49 7.23 -11.01
N VAL A 214 -3.69 7.44 -9.96
CA VAL A 214 -3.99 8.42 -8.90
C VAL A 214 -2.75 9.20 -8.51
N CYS A 215 -2.98 10.39 -7.94
CA CYS A 215 -1.97 11.09 -7.17
C CYS A 215 -1.90 10.48 -5.77
N ALA A 216 -0.72 9.98 -5.37
CA ALA A 216 -0.51 9.30 -4.10
C ALA A 216 0.19 10.16 -3.03
N GLU A 217 0.39 11.46 -3.29
CA GLU A 217 0.98 12.42 -2.37
C GLU A 217 0.12 13.69 -2.35
N TYR A 218 -0.10 14.26 -1.18
CA TYR A 218 -1.05 15.37 -1.04
C TYR A 218 -0.51 16.63 -1.73
N CYS A 219 -1.21 17.07 -2.78
CA CYS A 219 -0.80 18.19 -3.64
C CYS A 219 -1.74 19.40 -3.59
N GLY A 220 -2.62 19.47 -2.57
CA GLY A 220 -3.53 20.59 -2.34
C GLY A 220 -5.01 20.23 -2.43
N THR A 221 -5.87 21.24 -2.52
CA THR A 221 -7.33 21.10 -2.36
C THR A 221 -8.00 20.23 -3.42
N GLY A 222 -7.50 20.24 -4.66
CA GLY A 222 -7.98 19.38 -5.74
C GLY A 222 -7.30 18.00 -5.82
N HIS A 223 -6.52 17.60 -4.81
CA HIS A 223 -5.81 16.30 -4.80
C HIS A 223 -6.73 15.11 -5.06
N ALA A 224 -7.95 15.11 -4.51
CA ALA A 224 -8.90 14.01 -4.68
C ALA A 224 -9.53 13.93 -6.08
N VAL A 225 -9.44 15.00 -6.89
CA VAL A 225 -10.10 15.11 -8.20
C VAL A 225 -9.13 15.08 -9.37
N MET A 226 -7.90 14.61 -9.15
CA MET A 226 -6.90 14.41 -10.21
C MET A 226 -6.51 12.95 -10.51
N PRO A 227 -7.42 11.96 -10.44
CA PRO A 227 -7.13 10.67 -11.03
C PRO A 227 -7.00 10.80 -12.55
N PHE A 228 -6.23 9.89 -13.15
CA PHE A 228 -6.08 9.77 -14.60
C PHE A 228 -6.44 8.35 -15.04
N THR A 229 -6.78 8.17 -16.31
CA THR A 229 -7.08 6.86 -16.87
C THR A 229 -5.86 6.34 -17.63
N VAL A 230 -5.61 5.04 -17.52
CA VAL A 230 -4.55 4.35 -18.25
C VAL A 230 -5.21 3.36 -19.20
N GLU A 231 -4.97 3.52 -20.50
CA GLU A 231 -5.47 2.63 -21.54
C GLU A 231 -4.28 1.85 -22.10
N ALA A 232 -4.18 0.57 -21.75
CA ALA A 232 -3.22 -0.34 -22.35
C ALA A 232 -3.83 -0.97 -23.61
N HIS A 233 -3.15 -0.81 -24.74
CA HIS A 233 -3.57 -1.27 -26.05
C HIS A 233 -2.71 -2.45 -26.49
N ASP A 234 -3.19 -3.21 -27.47
CA ASP A 234 -2.26 -3.99 -28.28
C ASP A 234 -1.40 -3.06 -29.16
N LYS A 235 -0.41 -3.62 -29.86
CA LYS A 235 0.53 -2.83 -30.66
C LYS A 235 -0.17 -1.93 -31.68
N ALA A 236 -1.14 -2.49 -32.42
CA ALA A 236 -1.86 -1.76 -33.46
C ALA A 236 -2.77 -0.66 -32.89
N GLY A 237 -3.45 -0.95 -31.76
CA GLY A 237 -4.28 0.02 -31.07
C GLY A 237 -3.47 1.17 -30.47
N PHE A 238 -2.26 0.88 -29.96
CA PHE A 238 -1.36 1.92 -29.46
C PHE A 238 -0.92 2.87 -30.58
N ASP A 239 -0.49 2.32 -31.72
CA ASP A 239 -0.09 3.13 -32.88
C ASP A 239 -1.28 3.99 -33.38
N ALA A 240 -2.49 3.42 -33.44
CA ALA A 240 -3.69 4.15 -33.82
C ALA A 240 -4.05 5.27 -32.83
N ALA A 241 -3.87 5.04 -31.52
CA ALA A 241 -4.09 6.04 -30.49
C ALA A 241 -3.12 7.22 -30.63
N LEU A 242 -1.83 6.97 -30.86
CA LEU A 242 -0.84 8.03 -31.09
C LEU A 242 -1.14 8.85 -32.34
N VAL A 243 -1.54 8.20 -33.43
CA VAL A 243 -1.96 8.87 -34.66
C VAL A 243 -3.16 9.79 -34.40
N ALA A 244 -4.17 9.32 -33.67
CA ALA A 244 -5.32 10.11 -33.29
C ALA A 244 -4.96 11.33 -32.41
N LEU A 245 -4.01 11.18 -31.46
CA LEU A 245 -3.53 12.27 -30.62
C LEU A 245 -2.72 13.31 -31.40
N SER A 246 -1.91 12.87 -32.37
CA SER A 246 -1.09 13.77 -33.21
C SER A 246 -1.89 14.52 -34.27
N GLY A 247 -3.17 14.17 -34.48
CA GLY A 247 -4.00 14.73 -35.55
C GLY A 247 -3.54 14.34 -36.97
N LYS A 248 -2.62 13.38 -37.09
CA LYS A 248 -2.20 12.81 -38.39
C LYS A 248 -3.24 11.78 -38.84
N ALA A 249 -3.52 11.69 -40.14
CA ALA A 249 -4.36 10.62 -40.68
C ALA A 249 -3.56 9.30 -40.72
N LEU A 250 -4.23 8.17 -40.43
CA LEU A 250 -3.67 6.84 -40.68
C LEU A 250 -3.37 6.68 -42.18
N PRO A 251 -2.19 6.15 -42.57
CA PRO A 251 -1.85 5.92 -43.97
C PRO A 251 -2.74 4.87 -44.65
#